data_AF-A0A8B8JLG4-F1
#
_entry.id   AF-A0A8B8JLG4-F1
#
_cell.length_a   1.000
_cell.length_b   1.000
_cell.length_c   1.000
_cell.angle_alpha   90.00
_cell.angle_beta   90.00
_cell.angle_gamma   90.00
#
_symmetry.space_group_name_H-M   'P 1'
#
loop_
_entity.id
_entity.type
_entity.pdbx_description
1 polymer ?
#
loop_
_entity_poly.entity_id
_entity_poly.type
_entity_poly.pdbx_seq_one_letter_code
_entity_poly.pdbx_strand_id
1 'polypeptide(L)'
;MSKQAELIFIPSPGIGHLTSTLEFVQLLINRCNHLSVTILCIKFPLTPFSDSHIRSVLASKPQIKLIDLPQVEPPQFDITKSTEYYIWTFMENVKPHVKATLHSIVSSYSESNPVVGLVLDFFCLSMVDVGNELGIPSYMFLTSDPVPPSVLPDACFNKDGGYFSYYKLAQRFRDTKGIIVNTFSEFEQCGVDALSDGETPPIYTVGPLIDLNPIPNPNLDKAQHDKILKWLDEQPPSSVVFVCFGSMGRFGPSQTREIALALQRSGVKFLWAMRAPPTTENAEKSLPEGFLEWMEGRGMLCGWAPQVEVLAHKAIGGFLSHCGWNSILESLWFGVPILTWPIYAEQQLNALMMREFGLAVELRVDYRIGRDFVKAEEIEKGLKQLMDRDNTVHKKVQEMKEMARKAVLKGGSSFISVEKLIDNMMVQELII
;
A
#
# COMPACT_ATOMS: atom_id res chain seq x y z
N MET A 1 19.41 -44.58 -0.75
CA MET A 1 19.14 -43.68 0.39
C MET A 1 19.13 -42.26 -0.16
N SER A 2 18.06 -41.49 0.03
CA SER A 2 18.04 -40.07 -0.40
C SER A 2 19.09 -39.31 0.39
N LYS A 3 19.95 -38.54 -0.29
CA LYS A 3 20.96 -37.71 0.39
C LYS A 3 20.24 -36.71 1.30
N GLN A 4 20.73 -36.57 2.53
CA GLN A 4 20.24 -35.55 3.43
C GLN A 4 20.77 -34.19 2.94
N ALA A 5 20.04 -33.11 3.16
CA ALA A 5 20.47 -31.76 2.81
C ALA A 5 20.35 -30.86 4.03
N GLU A 6 21.22 -29.85 4.12
CA GLU A 6 21.18 -28.87 5.21
C GLU A 6 20.97 -27.46 4.68
N LEU A 7 20.02 -26.74 5.29
CA LEU A 7 19.88 -25.29 5.13
C LEU A 7 20.37 -24.59 6.39
N ILE A 8 21.07 -23.48 6.22
CA ILE A 8 21.53 -22.65 7.34
C ILE A 8 20.75 -21.34 7.34
N PHE A 9 19.95 -21.13 8.38
CA PHE A 9 19.14 -19.94 8.59
C PHE A 9 19.91 -18.90 9.41
N ILE A 10 19.86 -17.65 8.97
CA ILE A 10 20.43 -16.49 9.66
C ILE A 10 19.33 -15.43 9.78
N PRO A 11 18.46 -15.54 10.80
CA PRO A 11 17.40 -14.56 11.04
C PRO A 11 17.94 -13.29 11.69
N SER A 12 17.31 -12.16 11.41
CA SER A 12 17.51 -10.94 12.19
C SER A 12 16.94 -11.14 13.62
N PRO A 13 17.58 -10.59 14.65
CA PRO A 13 17.05 -10.63 16.01
C PRO A 13 15.76 -9.81 16.14
N GLY A 14 14.82 -10.30 16.96
CA GLY A 14 13.53 -9.65 17.21
C GLY A 14 12.35 -10.59 16.93
N ILE A 15 11.25 -10.45 17.69
CA ILE A 15 10.14 -11.40 17.63
C ILE A 15 9.44 -11.47 16.26
N GLY A 16 9.32 -10.33 15.57
CA GLY A 16 8.69 -10.27 14.25
C GLY A 16 9.46 -11.06 13.18
N HIS A 17 10.79 -11.11 13.30
CA HIS A 17 11.66 -11.85 12.38
C HIS A 17 11.79 -13.32 12.77
N LEU A 18 11.97 -13.59 14.06
CA LEU A 18 12.21 -14.95 14.56
C LEU A 18 10.96 -15.83 14.47
N THR A 19 9.77 -15.31 14.81
CA THR A 19 8.54 -16.13 14.83
C THR A 19 8.21 -16.66 13.43
N SER A 20 8.23 -15.78 12.43
CA SER A 20 8.00 -16.15 11.03
C SER A 20 9.07 -17.10 10.49
N THR A 21 10.33 -16.89 10.88
CA THR A 21 11.44 -17.80 10.52
C THR A 21 11.19 -19.21 11.07
N LEU A 22 10.79 -19.32 12.34
CA LEU A 22 10.54 -20.63 12.98
C LEU A 22 9.38 -21.37 12.33
N GLU A 23 8.28 -20.68 12.03
CA GLU A 23 7.15 -21.25 11.28
C GLU A 23 7.57 -21.71 9.87
N PHE A 24 8.44 -20.94 9.20
CA PHE A 24 8.95 -21.33 7.89
C PHE A 24 9.88 -22.55 7.95
N VAL A 25 10.81 -22.59 8.91
CA VAL A 25 11.63 -23.77 9.18
C VAL A 25 10.74 -24.99 9.42
N GLN A 26 9.69 -24.82 10.21
CA GLN A 26 8.74 -25.88 10.51
C GLN A 26 8.01 -26.41 9.27
N LEU A 27 7.57 -25.49 8.42
CA LEU A 27 6.92 -25.80 7.15
C LEU A 27 7.84 -26.62 6.24
N LEU A 28 9.11 -26.25 6.16
CA LEU A 28 10.11 -26.95 5.33
C LEU A 28 10.35 -28.37 5.81
N ILE A 29 10.65 -28.58 7.10
CA ILE A 29 10.96 -29.92 7.61
C ILE A 29 9.74 -30.85 7.59
N ASN A 30 8.53 -30.32 7.78
CA ASN A 30 7.30 -31.10 7.67
C ASN A 30 6.98 -31.55 6.24
N ARG A 31 7.48 -30.81 5.24
CA ARG A 31 7.31 -31.14 3.81
C ARG A 31 8.46 -31.98 3.26
N CYS A 32 9.61 -31.96 3.93
CA CYS A 32 10.84 -32.55 3.42
C CYS A 32 11.60 -33.31 4.52
N ASN A 33 11.34 -34.61 4.63
CA ASN A 33 11.93 -35.47 5.67
C ASN A 33 13.45 -35.67 5.54
N HIS A 34 14.04 -35.31 4.39
CA HIS A 34 15.49 -35.40 4.14
C HIS A 34 16.20 -34.05 4.28
N LEU A 35 15.49 -33.01 4.73
CA LEU A 35 16.05 -31.71 5.04
C LEU A 35 16.35 -31.61 6.54
N SER A 36 17.53 -31.09 6.85
CA SER A 36 17.93 -30.61 8.17
C SER A 36 18.14 -29.10 8.13
N VAL A 37 17.99 -28.44 9.27
CA VAL A 37 18.10 -26.98 9.38
C VAL A 37 19.01 -26.64 10.54
N THR A 38 19.99 -25.77 10.30
CA THR A 38 20.76 -25.11 11.36
C THR A 38 20.34 -23.64 11.41
N ILE A 39 19.99 -23.12 12.58
CA ILE A 39 19.69 -21.70 12.79
C ILE A 39 20.84 -21.08 13.57
N LEU A 40 21.43 -20.02 13.02
CA LEU A 40 22.45 -19.22 13.71
C LEU A 40 21.77 -18.18 14.61
N CYS A 41 21.95 -18.30 15.92
CA CYS A 41 21.33 -17.43 16.90
C CYS A 41 22.23 -16.23 17.18
N ILE A 42 21.80 -15.04 16.71
CA ILE A 42 22.49 -13.77 16.91
C ILE A 42 22.05 -13.16 18.25
N LYS A 43 23.02 -12.84 19.11
CA LYS A 43 22.76 -12.21 20.43
C LYS A 43 22.68 -10.70 20.30
N PHE A 44 21.46 -10.15 20.29
CA PHE A 44 21.25 -8.71 20.15
C PHE A 44 21.20 -7.97 21.51
N PRO A 45 21.90 -6.83 21.67
CA PRO A 45 22.08 -6.16 22.96
C PRO A 45 20.79 -5.67 23.63
N LEU A 46 19.77 -5.31 22.85
CA LEU A 46 18.56 -4.63 23.32
C LEU A 46 17.36 -5.55 23.50
N THR A 47 17.50 -6.83 23.15
CA THR A 47 16.43 -7.81 23.30
C THR A 47 16.90 -8.95 24.18
N PRO A 48 16.38 -9.10 25.41
CA PRO A 48 16.61 -10.27 26.23
C PRO A 48 15.75 -11.45 25.73
N PHE A 49 15.58 -11.60 24.40
CA PHE A 49 14.71 -12.63 23.85
C PHE A 49 15.20 -13.98 24.35
N SER A 50 14.34 -14.61 25.13
CA SER A 50 14.71 -15.76 25.91
C SER A 50 15.05 -16.90 24.95
N ASP A 51 16.31 -17.31 24.98
CA ASP A 51 16.77 -18.62 24.51
C ASP A 51 15.75 -19.73 24.85
N SER A 52 15.08 -19.61 26.00
CA SER A 52 14.14 -20.61 26.53
C SER A 52 12.91 -20.89 25.65
N HIS A 53 12.23 -19.89 25.08
CA HIS A 53 10.99 -20.14 24.33
C HIS A 53 11.27 -20.79 22.97
N ILE A 54 12.24 -20.25 22.22
CA ILE A 54 12.66 -20.79 20.92
C ILE A 54 13.24 -22.20 21.10
N ARG A 55 14.13 -22.39 22.08
CA ARG A 55 14.67 -23.73 22.38
C ARG A 55 13.58 -24.69 22.82
N SER A 56 12.58 -24.26 23.59
CA SER A 56 11.45 -25.12 23.98
C SER A 56 10.61 -25.56 22.79
N VAL A 57 10.30 -24.66 21.85
CA VAL A 57 9.55 -24.99 20.63
C VAL A 57 10.33 -25.96 19.75
N LEU A 58 11.65 -25.77 19.65
CA LEU A 58 12.53 -26.54 18.76
C LEU A 58 13.10 -27.83 19.37
N ALA A 59 13.14 -27.98 20.69
CA ALA A 59 13.71 -29.15 21.39
C ALA A 59 13.02 -30.48 21.02
N SER A 60 11.82 -30.42 20.45
CA SER A 60 11.07 -31.60 20.01
C SER A 60 11.47 -32.11 18.61
N LYS A 61 12.38 -31.43 17.89
CA LYS A 61 12.64 -31.70 16.46
C LYS A 61 14.11 -31.98 16.16
N PRO A 62 14.49 -33.26 15.95
CA PRO A 62 15.89 -33.64 15.77
C PRO A 62 16.51 -33.12 14.46
N GLN A 63 15.68 -32.67 13.51
CA GLN A 63 16.14 -32.08 12.25
C GLN A 63 16.59 -30.62 12.39
N ILE A 64 16.36 -29.98 13.54
CA ILE A 64 16.68 -28.56 13.76
C ILE A 64 17.82 -28.45 14.77
N LYS A 65 18.89 -27.75 14.37
CA LYS A 65 20.03 -27.43 15.21
C LYS A 65 20.09 -25.92 15.44
N LEU A 66 20.43 -25.52 16.67
CA LEU A 66 20.70 -24.13 17.01
C LEU A 66 22.18 -23.95 17.28
N ILE A 67 22.77 -22.89 16.76
CA ILE A 67 24.17 -22.52 17.03
C ILE A 67 24.20 -21.06 17.48
N ASP A 68 24.60 -20.85 18.73
CA ASP A 68 24.82 -19.51 19.27
C ASP A 68 26.08 -18.91 18.68
N LEU A 69 25.92 -17.72 18.09
CA LEU A 69 27.07 -16.94 17.69
C LEU A 69 27.70 -16.23 18.90
N PRO A 70 29.03 -16.01 18.89
CA PRO A 70 29.69 -15.18 19.88
C PRO A 70 29.04 -13.79 19.98
N GLN A 71 29.04 -13.25 21.19
CA GLN A 71 28.56 -11.90 21.43
C GLN A 71 29.49 -10.88 20.77
N VAL A 72 28.90 -9.86 20.17
CA VAL A 72 29.62 -8.77 19.49
C VAL A 72 29.26 -7.46 20.18
N GLU A 73 30.25 -6.56 20.26
CA GLU A 73 30.03 -5.23 20.82
C GLU A 73 29.00 -4.43 19.99
N PRO A 74 28.05 -3.76 20.64
CA PRO A 74 27.07 -2.91 19.95
C PRO A 74 27.75 -1.74 19.22
N PRO A 75 27.16 -1.25 18.11
CA PRO A 75 27.52 0.05 17.56
C PRO A 75 27.47 1.15 18.63
N GLN A 76 28.46 2.05 18.62
CA GLN A 76 28.62 3.09 19.65
C GLN A 76 27.62 4.24 19.54
N PHE A 77 26.93 4.38 18.42
CA PHE A 77 25.94 5.42 18.21
C PHE A 77 24.54 4.98 18.65
N ASP A 78 23.72 5.95 19.04
CA ASP A 78 22.36 5.74 19.54
C ASP A 78 21.45 5.13 18.46
N ILE A 79 20.81 4.00 18.78
CA ILE A 79 19.87 3.29 17.90
C ILE A 79 18.69 4.17 17.49
N THR A 80 18.22 5.06 18.37
CA THR A 80 17.04 5.91 18.12
C THR A 80 17.27 6.94 17.02
N LYS A 81 18.54 7.22 16.68
CA LYS A 81 18.90 8.15 15.59
C LYS A 81 18.67 7.54 14.20
N SER A 82 18.90 6.22 14.07
CA SER A 82 18.61 5.46 12.87
C SER A 82 18.68 3.96 13.19
N THR A 83 17.51 3.38 13.43
CA THR A 83 17.37 1.98 13.84
C THR A 83 17.91 1.03 12.77
N GLU A 84 17.57 1.27 11.50
CA GLU A 84 17.97 0.42 10.38
C GLU A 84 19.48 0.44 10.16
N TYR A 85 20.11 1.62 10.25
CA TYR A 85 21.56 1.74 10.12
C TYR A 85 22.30 1.12 11.31
N TYR A 86 21.74 1.24 12.52
CA TYR A 86 22.28 0.57 13.70
C TYR A 86 22.24 -0.95 13.55
N ILE A 87 21.08 -1.52 13.16
CA ILE A 87 20.92 -2.95 12.95
C ILE A 87 21.88 -3.44 11.86
N TRP A 88 21.94 -2.74 10.72
CA TRP A 88 22.86 -3.08 9.63
C TRP A 88 24.32 -3.09 10.10
N THR A 89 24.76 -2.05 10.81
CA THR A 89 26.12 -1.95 11.35
C THR A 89 26.43 -3.08 12.34
N PHE A 90 25.46 -3.43 13.19
CA PHE A 90 25.59 -4.56 14.10
C PHE A 90 25.74 -5.89 13.33
N MET A 91 24.95 -6.11 12.27
CA MET A 91 25.08 -7.32 11.43
C MET A 91 26.45 -7.39 10.73
N GLU A 92 26.99 -6.27 10.27
CA GLU A 92 28.36 -6.21 9.73
C GLU A 92 29.40 -6.65 10.77
N ASN A 93 29.23 -6.25 12.03
CA ASN A 93 30.14 -6.68 13.11
C ASN A 93 29.98 -8.17 13.46
N VAL A 94 28.80 -8.76 13.23
CA VAL A 94 28.52 -10.19 13.41
C VAL A 94 29.07 -11.05 12.25
N LYS A 95 29.22 -10.49 11.05
CA LYS A 95 29.65 -11.17 9.82
C LYS A 95 30.92 -12.02 9.95
N PRO A 96 32.00 -11.59 10.64
CA PRO A 96 33.19 -12.44 10.84
C PRO A 96 32.90 -13.74 11.61
N HIS A 97 32.00 -13.67 12.60
CA HIS A 97 31.61 -14.84 13.40
C HIS A 97 30.70 -15.79 12.62
N VAL A 98 29.81 -15.24 11.78
CA VAL A 98 29.04 -16.04 10.82
C VAL A 98 29.99 -16.77 9.88
N LYS A 99 30.97 -16.07 9.30
CA LYS A 99 31.99 -16.68 8.42
C LYS A 99 32.77 -17.80 9.09
N ALA A 100 33.26 -17.59 10.30
CA ALA A 100 33.97 -18.63 11.05
C ALA A 100 33.08 -19.85 11.34
N THR A 101 31.83 -19.61 11.72
CA THR A 101 30.86 -20.66 12.03
C THR A 101 30.47 -21.45 10.79
N LEU A 102 30.15 -20.76 9.69
CA LEU A 102 29.86 -21.40 8.40
C LEU A 102 31.06 -22.20 7.90
N HIS A 103 32.28 -21.68 8.00
CA HIS A 103 33.48 -22.42 7.62
C HIS A 103 33.65 -23.70 8.48
N SER A 104 33.42 -23.62 9.78
CA SER A 104 33.47 -24.79 10.67
C SER A 104 32.41 -25.84 10.33
N ILE A 105 31.19 -25.39 10.05
CA ILE A 105 30.08 -26.24 9.61
C ILE A 105 30.46 -26.91 8.28
N VAL A 106 30.89 -26.11 7.28
CA VAL A 106 31.32 -26.58 5.95
C VAL A 106 32.43 -27.61 6.04
N SER A 107 33.44 -27.36 6.87
CA SER A 107 34.60 -28.24 7.06
C SER A 107 34.24 -29.56 7.74
N SER A 108 33.10 -29.62 8.45
CA SER A 108 32.64 -30.82 9.15
C SER A 108 31.73 -31.73 8.31
N TYR A 109 31.38 -31.32 7.08
CA TYR A 109 30.46 -32.11 6.24
C TYR A 109 31.09 -33.35 5.62
N SER A 110 30.23 -34.35 5.43
CA SER A 110 30.46 -35.46 4.53
C SER A 110 29.66 -35.28 3.23
N GLU A 111 30.04 -35.97 2.15
CA GLU A 111 29.30 -35.98 0.87
C GLU A 111 27.82 -36.43 0.98
N SER A 112 27.41 -36.91 2.15
CA SER A 112 26.07 -37.44 2.44
C SER A 112 25.09 -36.42 3.03
N ASN A 113 25.55 -35.23 3.47
CA ASN A 113 24.70 -34.15 3.99
C ASN A 113 25.19 -32.74 3.59
N PRO A 114 25.18 -32.34 2.30
CA PRO A 114 25.69 -31.02 1.89
C PRO A 114 24.84 -29.84 2.43
N VAL A 115 25.50 -28.70 2.68
CA VAL A 115 24.80 -27.40 2.77
C VAL A 115 24.31 -27.04 1.39
N VAL A 116 23.01 -26.90 1.24
CA VAL A 116 22.39 -26.58 -0.05
C VAL A 116 21.96 -25.13 -0.15
N GLY A 117 22.03 -24.36 0.94
CA GLY A 117 21.79 -22.93 0.90
C GLY A 117 21.82 -22.24 2.26
N LEU A 118 22.01 -20.92 2.22
CA LEU A 118 21.75 -20.01 3.32
C LEU A 118 20.35 -19.41 3.16
N VAL A 119 19.59 -19.27 4.25
CA VAL A 119 18.33 -18.52 4.28
C VAL A 119 18.52 -17.31 5.18
N LEU A 120 18.51 -16.12 4.59
CA LEU A 120 18.92 -14.87 5.22
C LEU A 120 17.71 -13.95 5.40
N ASP A 121 17.55 -13.38 6.59
CA ASP A 121 16.67 -12.22 6.78
C ASP A 121 17.17 -11.00 5.98
N PHE A 122 16.27 -10.04 5.70
CA PHE A 122 16.59 -8.77 5.06
C PHE A 122 17.81 -8.06 5.68
N PHE A 123 17.89 -7.95 7.01
CA PHE A 123 19.02 -7.29 7.67
C PHE A 123 20.32 -8.11 7.63
N CYS A 124 20.24 -9.40 7.30
CA CYS A 124 21.37 -10.33 7.22
C CYS A 124 21.89 -10.53 5.79
N LEU A 125 21.40 -9.75 4.82
CA LEU A 125 21.79 -9.90 3.40
C LEU A 125 23.29 -9.68 3.14
N SER A 126 24.02 -9.00 4.02
CA SER A 126 25.46 -8.89 3.88
C SER A 126 26.21 -10.22 4.04
N MET A 127 25.54 -11.27 4.56
CA MET A 127 26.08 -12.63 4.64
C MET A 127 26.08 -13.35 3.29
N VAL A 128 25.46 -12.80 2.24
CA VAL A 128 25.55 -13.33 0.86
C VAL A 128 27.00 -13.47 0.42
N ASP A 129 27.86 -12.50 0.75
CA ASP A 129 29.29 -12.56 0.44
C ASP A 129 29.96 -13.78 1.06
N VAL A 130 29.61 -14.10 2.32
CA VAL A 130 30.14 -15.26 3.03
C VAL A 130 29.68 -16.56 2.40
N GLY A 131 28.40 -16.63 1.98
CA GLY A 131 27.88 -17.76 1.22
C GLY A 131 28.64 -17.95 -0.10
N ASN A 132 28.84 -16.87 -0.86
CA ASN A 132 29.56 -16.90 -2.13
C ASN A 132 31.01 -17.39 -1.98
N GLU A 133 31.72 -16.91 -0.96
CA GLU A 133 33.10 -17.37 -0.65
C GLU A 133 33.16 -18.87 -0.37
N LEU A 134 32.11 -19.44 0.22
CA LEU A 134 32.02 -20.87 0.55
C LEU A 134 31.33 -21.70 -0.54
N GLY A 135 30.92 -21.09 -1.65
CA GLY A 135 30.19 -21.76 -2.73
C GLY A 135 28.76 -22.18 -2.36
N ILE A 136 28.15 -21.54 -1.35
CA ILE A 136 26.80 -21.83 -0.88
C ILE A 136 25.83 -20.76 -1.41
N PRO A 137 24.77 -21.14 -2.14
CA PRO A 137 23.78 -20.18 -2.61
C PRO A 137 22.99 -19.58 -1.44
N SER A 138 22.55 -18.33 -1.58
CA SER A 138 21.76 -17.65 -0.54
C SER A 138 20.34 -17.35 -1.03
N TYR A 139 19.37 -17.51 -0.14
CA TYR A 139 17.96 -17.19 -0.33
C TYR A 139 17.57 -16.10 0.68
N MET A 140 16.85 -15.08 0.24
CA MET A 140 16.29 -14.07 1.14
C MET A 140 14.93 -14.55 1.68
N PHE A 141 14.73 -14.51 2.99
CA PHE A 141 13.44 -14.66 3.65
C PHE A 141 12.99 -13.29 4.15
N LEU A 142 12.00 -12.72 3.47
CA LEU A 142 11.44 -11.41 3.81
C LEU A 142 10.26 -11.62 4.77
N THR A 143 10.36 -11.07 5.98
CA THR A 143 9.33 -11.19 7.03
C THR A 143 8.29 -10.09 6.97
N SER A 144 8.24 -9.36 5.86
CA SER A 144 7.29 -8.29 5.57
C SER A 144 6.87 -8.32 4.11
N ASP A 145 5.74 -7.68 3.81
CA ASP A 145 5.37 -7.40 2.43
C ASP A 145 6.20 -6.21 1.91
N PRO A 146 6.88 -6.35 0.77
CA PRO A 146 7.65 -5.25 0.22
C PRO A 146 6.69 -4.19 -0.34
N VAL A 147 6.68 -2.99 0.25
CA VAL A 147 6.05 -1.82 -0.38
C VAL A 147 7.03 -1.29 -1.43
N PRO A 148 6.70 -1.32 -2.73
CA PRO A 148 7.62 -0.87 -3.77
C PRO A 148 7.98 0.62 -3.57
N PRO A 149 9.26 1.02 -3.64
CA PRO A 149 9.63 2.44 -3.54
C PRO A 149 8.90 3.31 -4.58
N SER A 150 8.53 2.74 -5.73
CA SER A 150 7.79 3.45 -6.78
C SER A 150 6.45 4.01 -6.31
N VAL A 151 5.82 3.41 -5.28
CA VAL A 151 4.54 3.89 -4.74
C VAL A 151 4.68 4.90 -3.60
N LEU A 152 5.88 5.14 -3.07
CA LEU A 152 6.08 6.13 -2.01
C LEU A 152 5.88 7.56 -2.55
N PRO A 153 5.41 8.53 -1.75
CA PRO A 153 5.24 9.92 -2.21
C PRO A 153 6.53 10.49 -2.82
N ASP A 154 6.42 11.30 -3.89
CA ASP A 154 7.61 11.91 -4.55
C ASP A 154 8.47 12.71 -3.58
N ALA A 155 7.85 13.33 -2.57
CA ALA A 155 8.55 14.07 -1.53
C ALA A 155 9.58 13.19 -0.79
N CYS A 156 9.34 11.89 -0.65
CA CYS A 156 10.30 10.96 -0.01
C CYS A 156 11.60 10.82 -0.81
N PHE A 157 11.62 11.16 -2.10
CA PHE A 157 12.79 11.09 -2.98
C PHE A 157 13.32 12.46 -3.41
N ASN A 158 12.57 13.53 -3.15
CA ASN A 158 12.92 14.86 -3.59
C ASN A 158 14.02 15.48 -2.70
N LYS A 159 15.20 15.68 -3.29
CA LYS A 159 16.38 16.26 -2.62
C LYS A 159 16.33 17.79 -2.53
N ASP A 160 15.44 18.43 -3.28
CA ASP A 160 15.30 19.89 -3.36
C ASP A 160 14.36 20.46 -2.28
N GLY A 161 14.30 19.79 -1.12
CA GLY A 161 13.53 20.22 0.05
C GLY A 161 12.25 19.41 0.34
N GLY A 162 11.77 18.58 -0.59
CA GLY A 162 10.59 17.73 -0.36
C GLY A 162 10.79 16.74 0.79
N TYR A 163 11.90 15.99 0.78
CA TYR A 163 12.20 15.02 1.84
C TYR A 163 12.41 15.72 3.18
N PHE A 164 13.15 16.83 3.17
CA PHE A 164 13.37 17.65 4.35
C PHE A 164 12.07 18.17 4.96
N SER A 165 11.13 18.60 4.13
CA SER A 165 9.82 19.08 4.57
C SER A 165 9.01 17.97 5.24
N TYR A 166 8.96 16.78 4.62
CA TYR A 166 8.29 15.60 5.20
C TYR A 166 8.91 15.20 6.53
N TYR A 167 10.24 15.11 6.59
CA TYR A 167 10.96 14.82 7.82
C TYR A 167 10.64 15.83 8.92
N LYS A 168 10.69 17.14 8.62
CA LYS A 168 10.41 18.19 9.60
C LYS A 168 8.97 18.19 10.10
N LEU A 169 8.01 17.89 9.23
CA LEU A 169 6.60 17.75 9.62
C LEU A 169 6.39 16.51 10.49
N ALA A 170 6.93 15.36 10.09
CA ALA A 170 6.81 14.10 10.82
C ALA A 170 7.40 14.20 12.24
N GLN A 171 8.51 14.93 12.44
CA GLN A 171 9.07 15.18 13.77
C GLN A 171 8.07 15.82 14.75
N ARG A 172 7.10 16.59 14.25
CA ARG A 172 6.11 17.28 15.09
C ARG A 172 4.90 16.41 15.45
N PHE A 173 4.76 15.21 14.87
CA PHE A 173 3.55 14.39 15.08
C PHE A 173 3.40 13.99 16.56
N ARG A 174 4.51 13.64 17.23
CA ARG A 174 4.54 13.29 18.65
C ARG A 174 4.33 14.48 19.59
N ASP A 175 4.43 15.72 19.09
CA ASP A 175 4.14 16.92 19.88
C ASP A 175 2.62 17.19 19.98
N THR A 176 1.79 16.45 19.23
CA THR A 176 0.33 16.63 19.24
C THR A 176 -0.30 15.89 20.41
N LYS A 177 -1.42 16.42 20.96
CA LYS A 177 -2.20 15.72 22.00
C LYS A 177 -2.93 14.47 21.46
N GLY A 178 -3.15 14.43 20.15
CA GLY A 178 -3.84 13.34 19.45
C GLY A 178 -3.85 13.60 17.95
N ILE A 179 -3.97 12.51 17.18
CA ILE A 179 -3.96 12.52 15.71
C ILE A 179 -5.36 12.16 15.22
N ILE A 180 -6.01 13.08 14.50
CA ILE A 180 -7.36 12.86 13.97
C ILE A 180 -7.24 12.50 12.50
N VAL A 181 -7.79 11.36 12.10
CA VAL A 181 -7.64 10.81 10.75
C VAL A 181 -9.01 10.65 10.12
N ASN A 182 -9.16 11.15 8.88
CA ASN A 182 -10.36 10.95 8.08
C ASN A 182 -10.38 9.52 7.50
N THR A 183 -10.61 8.53 8.37
CA THR A 183 -10.75 7.12 8.05
C THR A 183 -11.65 6.44 9.08
N PHE A 184 -11.98 5.17 8.93
CA PHE A 184 -12.79 4.40 9.88
C PHE A 184 -12.11 3.05 10.20
N SER A 185 -12.39 2.52 11.39
CA SER A 185 -11.71 1.33 11.92
C SER A 185 -11.78 0.13 10.98
N GLU A 186 -12.96 -0.14 10.41
CA GLU A 186 -13.16 -1.28 9.50
C GLU A 186 -12.31 -1.20 8.23
N PHE A 187 -11.76 -0.02 7.90
CA PHE A 187 -10.88 0.18 6.75
C PHE A 187 -9.39 0.06 7.09
N GLU A 188 -8.94 0.65 8.21
CA GLU A 188 -7.50 0.82 8.48
C GLU A 188 -7.05 0.46 9.91
N GLN A 189 -7.82 -0.35 10.68
CA GLN A 189 -7.47 -0.67 12.07
C GLN A 189 -6.06 -1.26 12.22
N CYS A 190 -5.62 -2.11 11.30
CA CYS A 190 -4.25 -2.67 11.32
C CYS A 190 -3.17 -1.57 11.30
N GLY A 191 -3.37 -0.53 10.50
CA GLY A 191 -2.45 0.62 10.44
C GLY A 191 -2.46 1.44 11.74
N VAL A 192 -3.65 1.61 12.34
CA VAL A 192 -3.80 2.28 13.63
C VAL A 192 -3.09 1.51 14.75
N ASP A 193 -3.28 0.19 14.80
CA ASP A 193 -2.68 -0.69 15.80
C ASP A 193 -1.16 -0.72 15.65
N ALA A 194 -0.65 -0.75 14.41
CA ALA A 194 0.78 -0.73 14.12
C ALA A 194 1.48 0.57 14.58
N LEU A 195 0.75 1.69 14.61
CA LEU A 195 1.25 2.97 15.10
C LEU A 195 1.09 3.12 16.63
N SER A 196 0.39 2.20 17.31
CA SER A 196 0.18 2.25 18.76
C SER A 196 1.38 1.66 19.51
N ASP A 197 2.48 2.41 19.54
CA ASP A 197 3.76 2.03 20.15
C ASP A 197 3.95 2.54 21.59
N GLY A 198 2.96 3.26 22.14
CA GLY A 198 3.02 3.90 23.46
C GLY A 198 3.73 5.26 23.49
N GLU A 199 4.40 5.64 22.40
CA GLU A 199 5.00 6.97 22.22
C GLU A 199 4.16 7.86 21.28
N THR A 200 3.44 7.24 20.36
CA THR A 200 2.56 7.91 19.40
C THR A 200 1.30 8.40 20.09
N PRO A 201 0.90 9.67 19.88
CA PRO A 201 -0.33 10.20 20.46
C PRO A 201 -1.56 9.40 20.05
N PRO A 202 -2.65 9.40 20.85
CA PRO A 202 -3.87 8.69 20.52
C PRO A 202 -4.39 9.04 19.11
N ILE A 203 -4.69 8.02 18.32
CA ILE A 203 -5.21 8.16 16.96
C ILE A 203 -6.73 8.01 17.00
N TYR A 204 -7.44 8.98 16.41
CA TYR A 204 -8.90 9.01 16.32
C TYR A 204 -9.32 8.88 14.85
N THR A 205 -9.87 7.72 14.49
CA THR A 205 -10.48 7.49 13.18
C THR A 205 -11.91 8.05 13.18
N VAL A 206 -12.16 9.15 12.47
CA VAL A 206 -13.43 9.90 12.57
C VAL A 206 -14.22 9.95 11.26
N GLY A 207 -13.80 9.20 10.26
CA GLY A 207 -14.34 9.20 8.91
C GLY A 207 -15.43 8.15 8.63
N PRO A 208 -15.89 8.05 7.38
CA PRO A 208 -15.58 8.98 6.30
C PRO A 208 -16.27 10.34 6.52
N LEU A 209 -15.48 11.42 6.52
CA LEU A 209 -15.96 12.80 6.50
C LEU A 209 -16.11 13.21 5.03
N ILE A 210 -17.35 13.25 4.55
CA ILE A 210 -17.72 13.56 3.17
C ILE A 210 -18.72 14.70 3.17
N ASP A 211 -18.51 15.67 2.28
CA ASP A 211 -19.48 16.72 2.02
C ASP A 211 -20.57 16.22 1.07
N LEU A 212 -21.71 15.80 1.64
CA LEU A 212 -22.85 15.32 0.86
C LEU A 212 -23.68 16.43 0.21
N ASN A 213 -23.45 17.70 0.58
CA ASN A 213 -24.18 18.85 0.05
C ASN A 213 -23.19 19.99 -0.30
N PRO A 214 -22.34 19.79 -1.32
CA PRO A 214 -21.27 20.72 -1.62
C PRO A 214 -21.78 22.09 -2.04
N ILE A 215 -21.02 23.12 -1.64
CA ILE A 215 -21.27 24.50 -2.07
C ILE A 215 -21.06 24.60 -3.59
N PRO A 216 -21.91 25.34 -4.34
CA PRO A 216 -21.76 25.52 -5.78
C PRO A 216 -20.35 25.98 -6.18
N ASN A 217 -19.73 25.28 -7.13
CA ASN A 217 -18.42 25.66 -7.65
C ASN A 217 -18.58 26.76 -8.71
N PRO A 218 -17.81 27.86 -8.67
CA PRO A 218 -17.87 28.90 -9.70
C PRO A 218 -17.59 28.40 -11.13
N ASN A 219 -16.88 27.28 -11.27
CA ASN A 219 -16.58 26.64 -12.56
C ASN A 219 -17.64 25.64 -13.03
N LEU A 220 -18.76 25.52 -12.29
CA LEU A 220 -19.91 24.71 -12.66
C LEU A 220 -21.19 25.52 -12.44
N ASP A 221 -21.68 26.16 -13.50
CA ASP A 221 -22.96 26.84 -13.43
C ASP A 221 -24.13 25.84 -13.31
N LYS A 222 -25.27 26.36 -12.86
CA LYS A 222 -26.47 25.54 -12.62
C LYS A 222 -26.98 24.85 -13.89
N ALA A 223 -26.88 25.47 -15.06
CA ALA A 223 -27.36 24.85 -16.29
C ALA A 223 -26.46 23.69 -16.72
N GLN A 224 -25.14 23.82 -16.58
CA GLN A 224 -24.19 22.73 -16.82
C GLN A 224 -24.37 21.60 -15.80
N HIS A 225 -24.56 21.95 -14.52
CA HIS A 225 -24.89 21.00 -13.46
C HIS A 225 -26.12 20.16 -13.81
N ASP A 226 -27.26 20.81 -14.09
CA ASP A 226 -28.53 20.14 -14.39
C ASP A 226 -28.44 19.31 -15.68
N LYS A 227 -27.65 19.77 -16.66
CA LYS A 227 -27.37 19.03 -17.90
C LYS A 227 -26.62 17.72 -17.64
N ILE A 228 -25.64 17.72 -16.73
CA ILE A 228 -24.89 16.50 -16.37
C ILE A 228 -25.84 15.47 -15.75
N LEU A 229 -26.60 15.88 -14.74
CA LEU A 229 -27.51 14.98 -14.03
C LEU A 229 -28.62 14.45 -14.94
N LYS A 230 -29.23 15.31 -15.76
CA LYS A 230 -30.25 14.89 -16.73
C LYS A 230 -29.70 13.88 -17.75
N TRP A 231 -28.48 14.07 -18.22
CA TRP A 231 -27.87 13.09 -19.11
C TRP A 231 -27.64 11.75 -18.41
N LEU A 232 -27.23 11.76 -17.13
CA LEU A 232 -27.09 10.54 -16.34
C LEU A 232 -28.42 9.83 -16.11
N ASP A 233 -29.53 10.56 -15.90
CA ASP A 233 -30.88 10.01 -15.72
C ASP A 233 -31.34 9.16 -16.92
N GLU A 234 -30.89 9.52 -18.13
CA GLU A 234 -31.20 8.83 -19.38
C GLU A 234 -30.38 7.53 -19.58
N GLN A 235 -29.41 7.25 -18.71
CA GLN A 235 -28.54 6.08 -18.83
C GLN A 235 -29.03 4.89 -18.01
N PRO A 236 -28.84 3.64 -18.49
CA PRO A 236 -29.11 2.45 -17.69
C PRO A 236 -28.32 2.43 -16.37
N PRO A 237 -28.85 1.79 -15.31
CA PRO A 237 -28.12 1.61 -14.07
C PRO A 237 -26.76 0.99 -14.29
N SER A 238 -25.76 1.53 -13.59
CA SER A 238 -24.38 1.04 -13.57
C SER A 238 -23.78 0.82 -14.96
N SER A 239 -24.05 1.72 -15.91
CA SER A 239 -23.57 1.63 -17.30
C SER A 239 -22.55 2.69 -17.68
N VAL A 240 -22.32 3.68 -16.81
CA VAL A 240 -21.46 4.84 -17.06
C VAL A 240 -20.20 4.75 -16.22
N VAL A 241 -19.03 4.99 -16.83
CA VAL A 241 -17.78 5.23 -16.11
C VAL A 241 -17.62 6.72 -15.86
N PHE A 242 -17.45 7.10 -14.60
CA PHE A 242 -17.00 8.46 -14.26
C PHE A 242 -15.48 8.53 -14.38
N VAL A 243 -14.95 9.52 -15.08
CA VAL A 243 -13.51 9.74 -15.26
C VAL A 243 -13.16 11.10 -14.67
N CYS A 244 -12.41 11.12 -13.57
CA CYS A 244 -12.01 12.35 -12.90
C CYS A 244 -10.68 12.19 -12.17
N PHE A 245 -9.78 13.15 -12.38
CA PHE A 245 -8.42 13.12 -11.84
C PHE A 245 -8.21 14.14 -10.71
N GLY A 246 -9.26 14.34 -9.91
CA GLY A 246 -9.26 15.27 -8.80
C GLY A 246 -9.31 16.72 -9.25
N SER A 247 -9.04 17.63 -8.30
CA SER A 247 -9.16 19.07 -8.54
C SER A 247 -7.99 19.64 -9.33
N MET A 248 -6.82 19.00 -9.34
CA MET A 248 -5.60 19.51 -9.97
C MET A 248 -5.00 18.57 -11.04
N GLY A 249 -5.37 17.30 -11.06
CA GLY A 249 -4.82 16.33 -12.01
C GLY A 249 -5.18 16.68 -13.46
N ARG A 250 -4.18 16.59 -14.34
CA ARG A 250 -4.32 16.83 -15.78
C ARG A 250 -3.28 16.05 -16.55
N PHE A 251 -3.62 15.70 -17.78
CA PHE A 251 -2.72 14.99 -18.69
C PHE A 251 -2.31 15.88 -19.86
N GLY A 252 -1.13 15.60 -20.42
CA GLY A 252 -0.69 16.21 -21.67
C GLY A 252 -1.47 15.66 -22.87
N PRO A 253 -1.42 16.35 -24.02
CA PRO A 253 -2.25 16.02 -25.19
C PRO A 253 -2.15 14.56 -25.66
N SER A 254 -0.94 13.99 -25.66
CA SER A 254 -0.72 12.59 -26.08
C SER A 254 -1.44 11.59 -25.17
N GLN A 255 -1.40 11.79 -23.85
CA GLN A 255 -2.05 10.89 -22.91
C GLN A 255 -3.58 11.08 -22.91
N THR A 256 -4.05 12.32 -23.08
CA THR A 256 -5.48 12.62 -23.30
C THR A 256 -6.01 11.90 -24.54
N ARG A 257 -5.23 11.84 -25.62
CA ARG A 257 -5.61 11.13 -26.86
C ARG A 257 -5.76 9.62 -26.62
N GLU A 258 -4.85 9.00 -25.87
CA GLU A 258 -4.96 7.57 -25.52
C GLU A 258 -6.17 7.26 -24.64
N ILE A 259 -6.50 8.14 -23.68
CA ILE A 259 -7.71 7.99 -22.85
C ILE A 259 -8.95 8.05 -23.73
N ALA A 260 -9.03 9.02 -24.65
CA ALA A 260 -10.14 9.14 -25.59
C ALA A 260 -10.27 7.91 -26.50
N LEU A 261 -9.15 7.41 -27.06
CA LEU A 261 -9.14 6.18 -27.86
C LEU A 261 -9.63 4.96 -27.06
N ALA A 262 -9.21 4.84 -25.79
CA ALA A 262 -9.64 3.73 -24.93
C ALA A 262 -11.13 3.78 -24.60
N LEU A 263 -11.67 4.97 -24.30
CA LEU A 263 -13.11 5.18 -24.11
C LEU A 263 -13.88 4.80 -25.39
N GLN A 264 -13.36 5.19 -26.55
CA GLN A 264 -13.95 4.84 -27.84
C GLN A 264 -13.97 3.34 -28.11
N ARG A 265 -12.84 2.65 -27.90
CA ARG A 265 -12.70 1.21 -28.15
C ARG A 265 -13.42 0.33 -27.12
N SER A 266 -13.47 0.77 -25.87
CA SER A 266 -14.14 0.01 -24.81
C SER A 266 -15.66 0.00 -25.00
N GLY A 267 -16.23 1.02 -25.63
CA GLY A 267 -17.67 1.15 -25.87
C GLY A 267 -18.48 1.45 -24.62
N VAL A 268 -17.83 1.69 -23.47
CA VAL A 268 -18.51 2.10 -22.24
C VAL A 268 -19.04 3.52 -22.38
N LYS A 269 -20.18 3.79 -21.75
CA LYS A 269 -20.61 5.18 -21.60
C LYS A 269 -19.75 5.88 -20.57
N PHE A 270 -19.51 7.18 -20.72
CA PHE A 270 -18.63 7.89 -19.80
C PHE A 270 -19.04 9.33 -19.54
N LEU A 271 -18.76 9.79 -18.32
CA LEU A 271 -18.73 11.21 -17.97
C LEU A 271 -17.28 11.54 -17.61
N TRP A 272 -16.62 12.40 -18.39
CA TRP A 272 -15.22 12.75 -18.17
C TRP A 272 -15.09 14.21 -17.76
N ALA A 273 -14.69 14.41 -16.50
CA ALA A 273 -14.28 15.69 -15.96
C ALA A 273 -12.83 15.98 -16.34
N MET A 274 -12.64 16.99 -17.19
CA MET A 274 -11.34 17.43 -17.68
C MET A 274 -11.23 18.94 -17.52
N ARG A 275 -10.24 19.42 -16.77
CA ARG A 275 -9.99 20.86 -16.64
C ARG A 275 -9.68 21.44 -18.01
N ALA A 276 -10.39 22.50 -18.38
CA ALA A 276 -10.33 23.13 -19.70
C ALA A 276 -10.51 22.11 -20.84
N PRO A 277 -11.72 21.53 -20.99
CA PRO A 277 -11.96 20.52 -22.01
C PRO A 277 -11.74 21.12 -23.41
N PRO A 278 -11.19 20.36 -24.37
CA PRO A 278 -11.01 20.83 -25.73
C PRO A 278 -12.34 21.25 -26.35
N THR A 279 -12.33 22.40 -27.02
CA THR A 279 -13.42 22.86 -27.89
C THR A 279 -13.22 22.30 -29.30
N THR A 280 -14.23 22.40 -30.15
CA THR A 280 -14.14 22.02 -31.58
C THR A 280 -12.93 22.63 -32.27
N GLU A 281 -12.53 23.85 -31.90
CA GLU A 281 -11.40 24.58 -32.50
C GLU A 281 -10.01 24.04 -32.10
N ASN A 282 -9.89 23.31 -30.99
CA ASN A 282 -8.60 22.81 -30.50
C ASN A 282 -8.58 21.29 -30.17
N ALA A 283 -9.69 20.59 -30.41
CA ALA A 283 -9.87 19.18 -30.14
C ALA A 283 -8.81 18.31 -30.82
N GLU A 284 -8.48 18.57 -32.08
CA GLU A 284 -7.53 17.77 -32.88
C GLU A 284 -6.13 17.66 -32.25
N LYS A 285 -5.76 18.62 -31.38
CA LYS A 285 -4.47 18.60 -30.68
C LYS A 285 -4.39 17.53 -29.59
N SER A 286 -5.53 17.16 -28.98
CA SER A 286 -5.57 16.32 -27.78
C SER A 286 -6.57 15.17 -27.85
N LEU A 287 -7.47 15.15 -28.84
CA LEU A 287 -8.48 14.13 -29.06
C LEU A 287 -8.31 13.51 -30.45
N PRO A 288 -8.74 12.26 -30.66
CA PRO A 288 -8.81 11.66 -31.99
C PRO A 288 -9.73 12.45 -32.92
N GLU A 289 -9.44 12.40 -34.22
CA GLU A 289 -10.30 12.99 -35.24
C GLU A 289 -11.71 12.39 -35.18
N GLY A 290 -12.73 13.24 -35.22
CA GLY A 290 -14.13 12.83 -35.13
C GLY A 290 -14.61 12.38 -33.73
N PHE A 291 -13.78 12.53 -32.69
CA PHE A 291 -14.12 12.03 -31.35
C PHE A 291 -15.33 12.73 -30.72
N LEU A 292 -15.48 14.05 -30.91
CA LEU A 292 -16.58 14.81 -30.32
C LEU A 292 -17.92 14.42 -30.95
N GLU A 293 -17.95 14.24 -32.27
CA GLU A 293 -19.10 13.76 -33.04
C GLU A 293 -19.42 12.31 -32.65
N TRP A 294 -18.39 11.46 -32.53
CA TRP A 294 -18.57 10.09 -32.07
C TRP A 294 -19.11 10.04 -30.62
N MET A 295 -18.74 10.98 -29.75
CA MET A 295 -19.17 10.98 -28.35
C MET A 295 -20.68 11.25 -28.18
N GLU A 296 -21.35 11.87 -29.15
CA GLU A 296 -22.78 12.20 -29.06
C GLU A 296 -23.63 10.98 -28.66
N GLY A 297 -24.39 11.12 -27.56
CA GLY A 297 -25.23 10.05 -26.98
C GLY A 297 -24.47 8.93 -26.24
N ARG A 298 -23.14 8.92 -26.27
CA ARG A 298 -22.28 7.89 -25.65
C ARG A 298 -21.47 8.41 -24.46
N GLY A 299 -21.07 9.68 -24.48
CA GLY A 299 -20.35 10.27 -23.37
C GLY A 299 -20.58 11.78 -23.24
N MET A 300 -19.98 12.34 -22.19
CA MET A 300 -20.03 13.76 -21.91
C MET A 300 -18.69 14.27 -21.37
N LEU A 301 -18.24 15.43 -21.85
CA LEU A 301 -17.13 16.18 -21.28
C LEU A 301 -17.65 17.32 -20.41
N CYS A 302 -17.02 17.54 -19.26
CA CYS A 302 -17.28 18.71 -18.41
C CYS A 302 -15.97 19.27 -17.84
N GLY A 303 -15.94 20.58 -17.57
CA GLY A 303 -14.79 21.24 -16.96
C GLY A 303 -14.64 20.94 -15.47
N TRP A 304 -15.78 20.80 -14.80
CA TRP A 304 -15.94 20.43 -13.41
C TRP A 304 -17.20 19.57 -13.28
N ALA A 305 -17.16 18.55 -12.41
CA ALA A 305 -18.29 17.66 -12.17
C ALA A 305 -18.83 17.84 -10.74
N PRO A 306 -20.15 17.72 -10.50
CA PRO A 306 -20.70 17.57 -9.17
C PRO A 306 -20.41 16.16 -8.65
N GLN A 307 -19.13 15.89 -8.32
CA GLN A 307 -18.58 14.54 -8.14
C GLN A 307 -19.37 13.66 -7.17
N VAL A 308 -19.79 14.21 -6.02
CA VAL A 308 -20.58 13.48 -5.02
C VAL A 308 -21.93 13.04 -5.58
N GLU A 309 -22.64 13.93 -6.28
CA GLU A 309 -23.94 13.63 -6.90
C GLU A 309 -23.78 12.65 -8.07
N VAL A 310 -22.71 12.79 -8.85
CA VAL A 310 -22.35 11.84 -9.91
C VAL A 310 -22.11 10.45 -9.31
N LEU A 311 -21.25 10.32 -8.30
CA LEU A 311 -20.96 9.03 -7.66
C LEU A 311 -22.19 8.44 -6.96
N ALA A 312 -23.09 9.27 -6.46
CA ALA A 312 -24.38 8.85 -5.90
C ALA A 312 -25.37 8.34 -6.97
N HIS A 313 -25.18 8.72 -8.23
CA HIS A 313 -26.15 8.48 -9.28
C HIS A 313 -26.17 7.00 -9.72
N LYS A 314 -27.37 6.42 -9.83
CA LYS A 314 -27.59 5.00 -10.18
C LYS A 314 -26.92 4.55 -11.49
N ALA A 315 -26.69 5.47 -12.43
CA ALA A 315 -26.07 5.18 -13.72
C ALA A 315 -24.57 4.92 -13.61
N ILE A 316 -23.90 5.44 -12.57
CA ILE A 316 -22.46 5.24 -12.40
C ILE A 316 -22.19 3.80 -12.01
N GLY A 317 -21.34 3.16 -12.80
CA GLY A 317 -20.97 1.77 -12.67
C GLY A 317 -19.51 1.54 -12.27
N GLY A 318 -18.67 2.57 -12.39
CA GLY A 318 -17.25 2.55 -12.06
C GLY A 318 -16.63 3.95 -12.13
N PHE A 319 -15.47 4.12 -11.49
CA PHE A 319 -14.77 5.40 -11.37
C PHE A 319 -13.29 5.25 -11.75
N LEU A 320 -12.88 5.83 -12.88
CA LEU A 320 -11.46 6.02 -13.21
C LEU A 320 -10.94 7.24 -12.45
N SER A 321 -10.09 6.99 -11.45
CA SER A 321 -9.75 7.98 -10.43
C SER A 321 -8.25 8.14 -10.21
N HIS A 322 -7.84 9.38 -9.94
CA HIS A 322 -6.51 9.68 -9.42
C HIS A 322 -6.20 9.14 -8.01
N CYS A 323 -7.14 8.47 -7.35
CA CYS A 323 -6.93 7.87 -6.03
C CYS A 323 -6.56 8.89 -4.93
N GLY A 324 -6.97 10.15 -5.07
CA GLY A 324 -6.94 11.10 -3.96
C GLY A 324 -7.88 10.64 -2.85
N TRP A 325 -7.49 10.85 -1.58
CA TRP A 325 -8.17 10.24 -0.45
C TRP A 325 -9.67 10.56 -0.37
N ASN A 326 -10.06 11.82 -0.55
CA ASN A 326 -11.49 12.20 -0.57
C ASN A 326 -12.27 11.49 -1.68
N SER A 327 -11.70 11.37 -2.89
CA SER A 327 -12.32 10.64 -3.98
C SER A 327 -12.48 9.15 -3.69
N ILE A 328 -11.55 8.53 -2.95
CA ILE A 328 -11.70 7.16 -2.47
C ILE A 328 -12.85 7.05 -1.49
N LEU A 329 -12.88 7.91 -0.47
CA LEU A 329 -13.94 7.90 0.55
C LEU A 329 -15.33 8.12 -0.08
N GLU A 330 -15.47 9.07 -1.00
CA GLU A 330 -16.70 9.30 -1.75
C GLU A 330 -17.10 8.05 -2.56
N SER A 331 -16.15 7.43 -3.27
CA SER A 331 -16.40 6.21 -4.05
C SER A 331 -16.87 5.06 -3.16
N LEU A 332 -16.20 4.82 -2.03
CA LEU A 332 -16.57 3.79 -1.06
C LEU A 332 -17.95 4.06 -0.44
N TRP A 333 -18.25 5.32 -0.11
CA TRP A 333 -19.53 5.72 0.47
C TRP A 333 -20.73 5.46 -0.45
N PHE A 334 -20.53 5.57 -1.76
CA PHE A 334 -21.55 5.25 -2.76
C PHE A 334 -21.46 3.83 -3.29
N GLY A 335 -20.38 3.10 -2.99
CA GLY A 335 -20.13 1.75 -3.47
C GLY A 335 -19.81 1.70 -4.95
N VAL A 336 -19.03 2.66 -5.45
CA VAL A 336 -18.54 2.68 -6.83
C VAL A 336 -17.13 2.10 -6.84
N PRO A 337 -16.82 1.07 -7.63
CA PRO A 337 -15.46 0.54 -7.73
C PRO A 337 -14.55 1.49 -8.50
N ILE A 338 -13.27 1.48 -8.15
CA ILE A 338 -12.26 2.35 -8.75
C ILE A 338 -11.41 1.58 -9.76
N LEU A 339 -11.05 2.23 -10.87
CA LEU A 339 -9.91 1.88 -11.71
C LEU A 339 -8.75 2.84 -11.37
N THR A 340 -7.66 2.31 -10.81
CA THR A 340 -6.64 3.15 -10.16
C THR A 340 -5.72 3.84 -11.16
N TRP A 341 -5.61 5.17 -11.06
CA TRP A 341 -4.66 5.93 -11.87
C TRP A 341 -4.03 7.10 -11.09
N PRO A 342 -3.18 6.82 -10.09
CA PRO A 342 -2.58 7.83 -9.24
C PRO A 342 -1.70 8.80 -10.03
N ILE A 343 -1.48 10.00 -9.49
CA ILE A 343 -0.78 11.08 -10.20
C ILE A 343 0.30 11.73 -9.32
N TYR A 344 -0.04 12.16 -8.11
CA TYR A 344 0.81 12.97 -7.24
C TYR A 344 0.53 12.74 -5.74
N ALA A 345 1.29 13.42 -4.88
CA ALA A 345 1.19 13.33 -3.43
C ALA A 345 1.31 11.87 -2.95
N GLU A 346 0.36 11.39 -2.15
CA GLU A 346 0.28 10.03 -1.61
C GLU A 346 -0.61 9.09 -2.44
N GLN A 347 -1.10 9.53 -3.59
CA GLN A 347 -2.09 8.79 -4.39
C GLN A 347 -1.60 7.40 -4.80
N GLN A 348 -0.30 7.21 -5.03
CA GLN A 348 0.27 5.90 -5.35
C GLN A 348 0.13 4.91 -4.18
N LEU A 349 0.36 5.37 -2.95
CA LEU A 349 0.10 4.57 -1.74
C LEU A 349 -1.40 4.26 -1.60
N ASN A 350 -2.26 5.25 -1.84
CA ASN A 350 -3.71 5.04 -1.79
C ASN A 350 -4.17 4.01 -2.83
N ALA A 351 -3.64 4.07 -4.06
CA ALA A 351 -3.93 3.11 -5.13
C ALA A 351 -3.46 1.70 -4.78
N LEU A 352 -2.24 1.57 -4.21
CA LEU A 352 -1.71 0.31 -3.71
C LEU A 352 -2.64 -0.28 -2.64
N MET A 353 -3.02 0.50 -1.64
CA MET A 353 -3.92 0.06 -0.56
C MET A 353 -5.27 -0.43 -1.09
N MET A 354 -5.88 0.33 -2.00
CA MET A 354 -7.15 -0.05 -2.64
C MET A 354 -7.04 -1.36 -3.41
N ARG A 355 -5.91 -1.62 -4.07
CA ARG A 355 -5.62 -2.89 -4.72
C ARG A 355 -5.46 -4.03 -3.72
N GLU A 356 -4.64 -3.86 -2.68
CA GLU A 356 -4.37 -4.91 -1.69
C GLU A 356 -5.64 -5.35 -0.96
N PHE A 357 -6.54 -4.42 -0.65
CA PHE A 357 -7.84 -4.76 -0.06
C PHE A 357 -8.83 -5.36 -1.09
N GLY A 358 -8.51 -5.31 -2.38
CA GLY A 358 -9.37 -5.77 -3.47
C GLY A 358 -10.59 -4.88 -3.68
N LEU A 359 -10.45 -3.58 -3.43
CA LEU A 359 -11.49 -2.56 -3.57
C LEU A 359 -11.35 -1.75 -4.87
N ALA A 360 -10.35 -2.06 -5.69
CA ALA A 360 -10.16 -1.44 -7.00
C ALA A 360 -9.63 -2.44 -8.03
N VAL A 361 -9.88 -2.13 -9.30
CA VAL A 361 -9.18 -2.72 -10.45
C VAL A 361 -7.91 -1.89 -10.67
N GLU A 362 -6.76 -2.57 -10.77
CA GLU A 362 -5.50 -1.90 -11.06
C GLU A 362 -5.41 -1.55 -12.55
N LEU A 363 -5.25 -0.25 -12.85
CA LEU A 363 -4.66 0.18 -14.11
C LEU A 363 -3.18 0.53 -13.90
N ARG A 364 -2.92 1.41 -12.93
CA ARG A 364 -1.58 1.70 -12.40
C ARG A 364 -1.65 1.95 -10.90
N VAL A 365 -0.59 1.59 -10.17
CA VAL A 365 -0.40 1.99 -8.76
C VAL A 365 0.78 2.94 -8.57
N ASP A 366 1.66 3.05 -9.57
CA ASP A 366 2.94 3.77 -9.49
C ASP A 366 3.09 4.88 -10.54
N TYR A 367 2.03 5.20 -11.28
CA TYR A 367 2.06 6.21 -12.34
C TYR A 367 2.48 7.58 -11.81
N ARG A 368 3.36 8.26 -12.56
CA ARG A 368 3.76 9.65 -12.35
C ARG A 368 3.72 10.46 -13.64
N ILE A 369 3.16 11.66 -13.55
CA ILE A 369 3.17 12.62 -14.67
C ILE A 369 4.62 12.89 -15.09
N GLY A 370 4.83 12.87 -16.41
CA GLY A 370 6.10 13.22 -17.03
C GLY A 370 7.14 12.10 -17.05
N ARG A 371 6.87 10.95 -16.40
CA ARG A 371 7.70 9.75 -16.50
C ARG A 371 7.01 8.64 -17.27
N ASP A 372 5.71 8.49 -17.04
CA ASP A 372 4.96 7.34 -17.52
C ASP A 372 3.95 7.70 -18.60
N PHE A 373 3.66 6.71 -19.45
CA PHE A 373 2.68 6.80 -20.52
C PHE A 373 1.87 5.49 -20.54
N VAL A 374 0.55 5.60 -20.56
CA VAL A 374 -0.38 4.47 -20.57
C VAL A 374 -1.09 4.42 -21.91
N LYS A 375 -0.97 3.29 -22.60
CA LYS A 375 -1.56 3.11 -23.93
C LYS A 375 -3.06 2.85 -23.86
N ALA A 376 -3.77 3.19 -24.93
CA ALA A 376 -5.20 3.03 -25.05
C ALA A 376 -5.66 1.58 -24.84
N GLU A 377 -4.91 0.59 -25.32
CA GLU A 377 -5.24 -0.84 -25.16
C GLU A 377 -5.27 -1.26 -23.69
N GLU A 378 -4.40 -0.68 -22.88
CA GLU A 378 -4.31 -1.00 -21.46
C GLU A 378 -5.44 -0.35 -20.66
N ILE A 379 -5.73 0.92 -20.95
CA ILE A 379 -6.88 1.63 -20.37
C ILE A 379 -8.17 0.92 -20.76
N GLU A 380 -8.32 0.52 -22.04
CA GLU A 380 -9.48 -0.20 -22.55
C GLU A 380 -9.72 -1.50 -21.78
N LYS A 381 -8.65 -2.30 -21.57
CA LYS A 381 -8.71 -3.52 -20.78
C LYS A 381 -9.16 -3.23 -19.35
N GLY A 382 -8.58 -2.22 -18.71
CA GLY A 382 -8.95 -1.79 -17.36
C GLY A 382 -10.41 -1.35 -17.25
N LEU A 383 -10.91 -0.57 -18.22
CA LEU A 383 -12.30 -0.13 -18.29
C LEU A 383 -13.27 -1.32 -18.44
N LYS A 384 -12.93 -2.30 -19.29
CA LYS A 384 -13.74 -3.52 -19.45
C LYS A 384 -13.78 -4.34 -18.17
N GLN A 385 -12.64 -4.51 -17.49
CA GLN A 385 -12.57 -5.22 -16.20
C GLN A 385 -13.29 -4.49 -15.07
N LEU A 386 -13.25 -3.16 -15.06
CA LEU A 386 -13.98 -2.33 -14.10
C LEU A 386 -15.49 -2.49 -14.26
N MET A 387 -15.97 -2.54 -15.50
CA MET A 387 -17.40 -2.61 -15.81
C MET A 387 -17.97 -4.03 -15.84
N ASP A 388 -17.10 -5.05 -15.74
CA ASP A 388 -17.49 -6.45 -15.56
C ASP A 388 -18.12 -6.68 -14.19
N ARG A 389 -19.40 -7.02 -14.16
CA ARG A 389 -20.19 -7.20 -12.93
C ARG A 389 -19.85 -8.48 -12.18
N ASP A 390 -19.21 -9.44 -12.84
CA ASP A 390 -18.76 -10.69 -12.22
C ASP A 390 -17.42 -10.51 -11.49
N ASN A 391 -16.76 -9.35 -11.68
CA ASN A 391 -15.53 -9.03 -10.96
C ASN A 391 -15.81 -8.86 -9.46
N THR A 392 -15.09 -9.62 -8.63
CA THR A 392 -15.24 -9.65 -7.17
C THR A 392 -15.11 -8.29 -6.48
N VAL A 393 -14.45 -7.31 -7.13
CA VAL A 393 -14.33 -5.93 -6.63
C VAL A 393 -15.69 -5.29 -6.38
N HIS A 394 -16.71 -5.55 -7.21
CA HIS A 394 -18.04 -4.97 -7.05
C HIS A 394 -18.67 -5.41 -5.74
N LYS A 395 -18.56 -6.70 -5.40
CA LYS A 395 -19.07 -7.25 -4.15
C LYS A 395 -18.35 -6.62 -2.94
N LYS A 396 -17.01 -6.63 -2.95
CA LYS A 396 -16.20 -6.08 -1.87
C LYS A 396 -16.46 -4.59 -1.63
N VAL A 397 -16.64 -3.81 -2.69
CA VAL A 397 -16.95 -2.38 -2.59
C VAL A 397 -18.35 -2.14 -2.03
N GLN A 398 -19.35 -2.97 -2.32
CA GLN A 398 -20.66 -2.89 -1.65
C GLN A 398 -20.56 -3.24 -0.16
N GLU A 399 -19.80 -4.26 0.21
CA GLU A 399 -19.55 -4.59 1.62
C GLU A 399 -18.87 -3.42 2.34
N MET A 400 -17.86 -2.81 1.71
CA MET A 400 -17.16 -1.64 2.26
C MET A 400 -18.05 -0.40 2.38
N LYS A 401 -18.97 -0.18 1.43
CA LYS A 401 -19.99 0.87 1.52
C LYS A 401 -20.86 0.72 2.77
N GLU A 402 -21.31 -0.50 3.06
CA GLU A 402 -22.11 -0.75 4.27
C GLU A 402 -21.32 -0.45 5.54
N MET A 403 -20.05 -0.86 5.59
CA MET A 403 -19.15 -0.59 6.72
C MET A 403 -18.92 0.92 6.91
N ALA A 404 -18.57 1.62 5.83
CA ALA A 404 -18.38 3.07 5.82
C ALA A 404 -19.60 3.83 6.35
N ARG A 405 -20.82 3.41 5.97
CA ARG A 405 -22.07 4.00 6.47
C ARG A 405 -22.31 3.69 7.94
N LYS A 406 -22.10 2.44 8.36
CA LYS A 406 -22.30 2.03 9.76
C LYS A 406 -21.33 2.74 10.70
N ALA A 407 -20.10 3.01 10.27
CA ALA A 407 -19.06 3.65 11.08
C ALA A 407 -19.50 5.02 11.67
N VAL A 408 -20.27 5.81 10.91
CA VAL A 408 -20.69 7.16 11.31
C VAL A 408 -22.08 7.22 11.96
N LEU A 409 -22.85 6.13 11.93
CA LEU A 409 -24.14 6.06 12.63
C LEU A 409 -23.92 5.95 14.14
N LYS A 410 -24.97 6.26 14.92
CA LYS A 410 -24.92 6.12 16.38
C LYS A 410 -24.50 4.71 16.78
N GLY A 411 -23.41 4.62 17.56
CA GLY A 411 -22.81 3.36 17.99
C GLY A 411 -21.81 2.75 17.00
N GLY A 412 -21.57 3.39 15.85
CA GLY A 412 -20.51 3.03 14.91
C GLY A 412 -19.11 3.40 15.42
N SER A 413 -18.08 2.82 14.80
CA SER A 413 -16.68 2.99 15.17
C SER A 413 -16.25 4.46 15.20
N SER A 414 -16.49 5.21 14.13
CA SER A 414 -16.16 6.64 14.04
C SER A 414 -17.02 7.51 14.94
N PHE A 415 -18.31 7.18 15.11
CA PHE A 415 -19.18 7.89 16.06
C PHE A 415 -18.61 7.82 17.49
N ILE A 416 -18.25 6.62 17.94
CA ILE A 416 -17.65 6.38 19.26
C ILE A 416 -16.27 7.06 19.36
N SER A 417 -15.47 7.02 18.29
CA SER A 417 -14.16 7.68 18.23
C SER A 417 -14.28 9.20 18.40
N VAL A 418 -15.29 9.82 17.78
CA VAL A 418 -15.59 11.26 17.95
C VAL A 418 -16.02 11.57 19.38
N GLU A 419 -16.88 10.75 20.01
CA GLU A 419 -17.25 10.96 21.42
C GLU A 419 -16.01 10.92 22.33
N LYS A 420 -15.12 9.94 22.14
CA LYS A 420 -13.86 9.85 22.89
C LYS A 420 -12.94 11.03 22.64
N LEU A 421 -12.86 11.52 21.40
CA LEU A 421 -12.09 12.70 21.03
C LEU A 421 -12.61 13.94 21.77
N ILE A 422 -13.93 14.15 21.77
CA ILE A 422 -14.58 15.27 22.45
C ILE A 422 -14.31 15.18 23.95
N ASP A 423 -14.50 14.01 24.57
CA ASP A 423 -14.20 13.82 25.98
C ASP A 423 -12.75 14.21 26.30
N ASN A 424 -11.79 13.74 25.49
CA ASN A 424 -10.37 14.09 25.67
C ASN A 424 -10.07 15.59 25.49
N MET A 425 -10.77 16.27 24.56
CA MET A 425 -10.66 17.72 24.35
C MET A 425 -11.24 18.53 25.51
N MET A 426 -12.31 18.02 26.13
CA MET A 426 -13.03 18.71 27.20
C MET A 426 -12.39 18.51 28.59
N VAL A 427 -11.51 17.52 28.77
CA VAL A 427 -10.68 17.44 29.98
C VAL A 427 -9.71 18.63 29.99
N GLN A 428 -10.03 19.65 30.79
CA GLN A 428 -9.09 20.69 31.18
C GLN A 428 -8.01 20.05 32.06
N GLU A 429 -6.80 19.89 31.51
CA GLU A 429 -5.63 19.78 32.36
C GLU A 429 -5.49 21.15 33.06
N LEU A 430 -5.65 21.15 34.38
CA LEU A 430 -5.23 22.27 35.21
C LEU A 430 -3.75 22.49 34.92
N ILE A 431 -3.44 23.57 34.20
CA ILE A 431 -2.07 24.06 34.06
C ILE A 431 -1.67 24.52 35.48
N ILE A 432 -0.98 23.65 36.21
CA ILE A 432 -0.37 23.97 37.52
C ILE A 432 0.97 24.65 37.27
#